data_AF-A0A830BDL6-F1
#
_entry.id   AF-A0A830BDL6-F1
#
_cell.length_a   1.000
_cell.length_b   1.000
_cell.length_c   1.000
_cell.angle_alpha   90.00
_cell.angle_beta   90.00
_cell.angle_gamma   90.00
#
_symmetry.space_group_name_H-M   'P 1'
#
loop_
_entity.id
_entity.type
_entity.pdbx_description
1 polymer ?
#
loop_
_entity_poly.entity_id
_entity_poly.type
_entity_poly.pdbx_seq_one_letter_code
_entity_poly.pdbx_strand_id
1 'polypeptide(L)'
;MDELLAKGMSNADNCLFPENLVNDVQTPLFLLESSFDLFQLKETITPFIGGGKPEWNNCLNNSLTLCNATQLEIMQEFQKIFIQTLQNLNYSPSRGMFIHTCHRHGHIFFKEEWQCSCVVNNVTIAGAIGDWYFDRNCFQQIDICNVPRNCTSTLDFDAFNRKCIELNK
;
A
#
# COMPACT_ATOMS: atom_id res chain seq x y z
N MET A 1 18.24 5.69 -6.19
CA MET A 1 16.97 6.41 -6.39
C MET A 1 17.07 7.79 -5.75
N ASP A 2 17.58 7.87 -4.52
CA ASP A 2 17.85 9.11 -3.78
C ASP A 2 18.72 10.14 -4.54
N GLU A 3 19.79 9.73 -5.21
CA GLU A 3 20.66 10.67 -5.94
C GLU A 3 20.04 11.28 -7.20
N LEU A 4 19.03 10.63 -7.80
CA LEU A 4 18.39 11.11 -9.03
C LEU A 4 17.26 12.11 -8.76
N LEU A 5 16.65 12.08 -7.57
CA LEU A 5 15.62 13.05 -7.15
C LEU A 5 16.22 14.25 -6.39
N ALA A 6 17.36 14.09 -5.73
CA ALA A 6 17.96 15.13 -4.88
C ALA A 6 18.51 16.36 -5.64
N LYS A 7 18.69 16.29 -6.96
CA LYS A 7 19.25 17.41 -7.74
C LYS A 7 18.17 18.43 -8.11
N GLY A 8 17.87 19.33 -7.16
CA GLY A 8 17.03 20.52 -7.40
C GLY A 8 15.76 20.64 -6.56
N MET A 9 15.50 19.71 -5.64
CA MET A 9 14.40 19.84 -4.68
C MET A 9 14.70 20.94 -3.66
N SER A 10 13.76 21.88 -3.53
CA SER A 10 13.78 22.86 -2.44
C SER A 10 13.49 22.17 -1.10
N ASN A 11 13.82 22.82 0.02
CA ASN A 11 13.47 22.30 1.34
C ASN A 11 11.97 22.05 1.52
N ALA A 12 11.11 22.78 0.79
CA ALA A 12 9.66 22.59 0.85
C ALA A 12 9.19 21.34 0.08
N ASP A 13 9.88 20.97 -1.01
CA ASP A 13 9.51 19.80 -1.82
C ASP A 13 9.71 18.49 -1.05
N ASN A 14 10.64 18.46 -0.09
CA ASN A 14 10.83 17.31 0.80
C ASN A 14 9.57 16.96 1.61
N CYS A 15 8.67 17.92 1.85
CA CYS A 15 7.41 17.68 2.57
C CYS A 15 6.35 16.97 1.73
N LEU A 16 6.57 16.80 0.41
CA LEU A 16 5.73 15.95 -0.44
C LEU A 16 5.98 14.46 -0.21
N PHE A 17 7.07 14.13 0.46
CA PHE A 17 7.47 12.77 0.82
C PHE A 17 7.02 12.49 2.26
N PRO A 18 6.07 11.56 2.48
CA PRO A 18 5.50 11.31 3.80
C PRO A 18 6.54 10.98 4.89
N GLU A 19 7.66 10.36 4.53
CA GLU A 19 8.77 10.06 5.44
C GLU A 19 9.33 11.30 6.16
N ASN A 20 9.23 12.47 5.53
CA ASN A 20 9.73 13.73 6.09
C ASN A 20 8.65 14.56 6.79
N LEU A 21 7.37 14.21 6.59
CA LEU A 21 6.22 14.99 7.09
C LEU A 21 5.49 14.32 8.25
N VAL A 22 5.31 12.99 8.19
CA VAL A 22 4.40 12.25 9.08
C VAL A 22 4.76 12.36 10.56
N ASN A 23 6.05 12.51 10.87
CA ASN A 23 6.51 12.69 12.26
C ASN A 23 6.12 14.06 12.85
N ASP A 24 5.91 15.08 12.02
CA ASP A 24 5.59 16.44 12.46
C ASP A 24 4.08 16.72 12.51
N VAL A 25 3.25 15.83 11.93
CA VAL A 25 1.79 15.93 11.94
C VAL A 25 1.26 15.80 13.38
N GLN A 26 0.61 16.87 13.87
CA GLN A 26 0.05 16.93 15.23
C GLN A 26 -1.39 16.40 15.32
N THR A 27 -2.14 16.46 14.23
CA THR A 27 -3.52 15.97 14.17
C THR A 27 -3.54 14.44 14.07
N PRO A 28 -4.59 13.75 14.57
CA PRO A 28 -4.76 12.32 14.34
C PRO A 28 -4.65 11.96 12.86
N LEU A 29 -3.89 10.90 12.56
CA LEU A 29 -3.58 10.48 11.20
C LEU A 29 -3.69 8.95 11.10
N PHE A 30 -4.41 8.45 10.10
CA PHE A 30 -4.44 7.02 9.80
C PHE A 30 -3.74 6.77 8.47
N LEU A 31 -2.70 5.93 8.48
CA LEU A 31 -1.98 5.50 7.28
C LEU A 31 -2.59 4.20 6.77
N LEU A 32 -3.38 4.28 5.71
CA LEU A 32 -3.88 3.12 4.98
C LEU A 32 -3.14 3.05 3.66
N GLU A 33 -2.32 2.02 3.45
CA GLU A 33 -1.61 1.89 2.18
C GLU A 33 -1.23 0.45 1.82
N SER A 34 -0.98 0.22 0.53
CA SER A 34 -0.33 -0.98 0.05
C SER A 34 1.19 -0.86 0.09
N SER A 35 1.87 -1.86 0.65
CA SER A 35 3.33 -1.99 0.51
C SER A 35 3.77 -2.40 -0.90
N PHE A 36 2.82 -2.69 -1.79
CA PHE A 36 3.02 -2.94 -3.22
C PHE A 36 2.06 -2.06 -4.03
N ASP A 37 2.01 -0.75 -3.73
CA ASP A 37 1.15 0.19 -4.44
C ASP A 37 1.46 0.19 -5.95
N LEU A 38 0.42 -0.10 -6.74
CA LEU A 38 0.53 -0.26 -8.19
C LEU A 38 0.95 1.06 -8.86
N PHE A 39 0.48 2.21 -8.37
CA PHE A 39 0.85 3.49 -8.97
C PHE A 39 2.34 3.78 -8.76
N GLN A 40 2.85 3.60 -7.55
CA GLN A 40 4.26 3.81 -7.24
C GLN A 40 5.17 2.86 -8.03
N LEU A 41 4.80 1.58 -8.13
CA LEU A 41 5.53 0.62 -8.95
C LEU A 41 5.54 1.05 -10.43
N LYS A 42 4.37 1.31 -10.99
CA LYS A 42 4.20 1.60 -12.43
C LYS A 42 4.78 2.94 -12.85
N GLU A 43 4.54 3.99 -12.10
CA GLU A 43 4.82 5.37 -12.49
C GLU A 43 6.17 5.86 -11.97
N THR A 44 6.61 5.38 -10.81
CA THR A 44 7.84 5.84 -10.17
C THR A 44 9.00 4.88 -10.37
N ILE A 45 8.77 3.56 -10.35
CA ILE A 45 9.87 2.57 -10.39
C ILE A 45 10.14 2.07 -11.80
N THR A 46 9.14 1.56 -12.51
CA THR A 46 9.37 0.93 -13.82
C THR A 46 10.03 1.82 -14.88
N PRO A 47 9.77 3.14 -14.99
CA PRO A 47 10.37 3.95 -16.05
C PRO A 47 11.91 4.03 -16.01
N PHE A 48 12.51 3.75 -14.85
CA PHE A 48 13.94 3.91 -14.63
C PHE A 48 14.69 2.57 -14.54
N ILE A 49 14.01 1.42 -14.75
CA ILE A 49 14.60 0.10 -14.56
C ILE A 49 14.21 -0.84 -15.72
N GLY A 50 15.20 -1.61 -16.19
CA GLY A 50 15.09 -2.77 -17.09
C GLY A 50 13.82 -2.83 -17.94
N GLY A 51 13.85 -2.23 -19.13
CA GLY A 51 12.77 -2.34 -20.12
C GLY A 51 11.66 -1.30 -20.05
N GLY A 52 11.57 -0.54 -18.96
CA GLY A 52 10.56 0.49 -18.81
C GLY A 52 9.13 -0.07 -18.67
N LYS A 53 8.14 0.83 -18.71
CA LYS A 53 6.70 0.48 -18.62
C LYS A 53 6.26 -0.68 -19.55
N PRO A 54 6.74 -0.80 -20.81
CA PRO A 54 6.29 -1.87 -21.71
C PRO A 54 6.61 -3.29 -21.20
N GLU A 55 7.82 -3.54 -20.71
CA GLU A 55 8.24 -4.87 -20.24
C GLU A 55 7.54 -5.30 -18.94
N TRP A 56 7.09 -4.31 -18.15
CA TRP A 56 6.37 -4.54 -16.90
C TRP A 56 4.86 -4.65 -17.06
N ASN A 57 4.33 -4.35 -18.25
CA ASN A 57 2.89 -4.27 -18.47
C ASN A 57 2.17 -5.59 -18.13
N ASN A 58 2.73 -6.73 -18.52
CA ASN A 58 2.14 -8.04 -18.23
C ASN A 58 2.16 -8.35 -16.72
N CYS A 59 3.25 -8.01 -16.05
CA CYS A 59 3.42 -8.23 -14.61
C CYS A 59 2.45 -7.36 -13.78
N LEU A 60 2.41 -6.04 -14.05
CA LEU A 60 1.67 -5.08 -13.23
C LEU A 60 0.19 -4.92 -13.63
N ASN A 61 -0.17 -5.03 -14.92
CA ASN A 61 -1.56 -4.76 -15.33
C ASN A 61 -2.36 -6.04 -15.60
N ASN A 62 -1.71 -7.18 -15.90
CA ASN A 62 -2.43 -8.40 -16.26
C ASN A 62 -2.43 -9.43 -15.12
N SER A 63 -1.26 -9.88 -14.66
CA SER A 63 -1.16 -10.87 -13.60
C SER A 63 0.22 -10.92 -12.97
N LEU A 64 0.27 -11.00 -11.63
CA LEU A 64 1.50 -11.23 -10.87
C LEU A 64 2.22 -12.53 -11.24
N THR A 65 1.51 -13.52 -11.81
CA THR A 65 2.11 -14.77 -12.31
C THR A 65 2.97 -14.58 -13.56
N LEU A 66 2.81 -13.45 -14.25
CA LEU A 66 3.59 -13.09 -15.44
C LEU A 66 4.83 -12.26 -15.10
N CYS A 67 5.06 -11.97 -13.82
CA CYS A 67 6.28 -11.32 -13.36
C CYS A 67 7.45 -12.31 -13.41
N ASN A 68 8.58 -11.90 -14.00
CA ASN A 68 9.81 -12.67 -13.91
C ASN A 68 10.49 -12.48 -12.55
N ALA A 69 11.52 -13.30 -12.27
CA ALA A 69 12.20 -13.27 -10.97
C ALA A 69 12.80 -11.88 -10.64
N THR A 70 13.39 -11.19 -11.62
CA THR A 70 13.96 -9.85 -11.43
C THR A 70 12.90 -8.80 -11.12
N GLN A 71 11.74 -8.87 -11.80
CA GLN A 71 10.62 -7.97 -11.53
C GLN A 71 10.09 -8.15 -10.11
N LEU A 72 9.94 -9.40 -9.66
CA LEU A 72 9.53 -9.72 -8.30
C LEU A 72 10.56 -9.24 -7.26
N GLU A 73 11.85 -9.45 -7.50
CA GLU A 73 12.92 -9.00 -6.61
C GLU A 73 12.90 -7.47 -6.43
N ILE A 74 12.71 -6.71 -7.51
CA ILE A 74 12.59 -5.25 -7.45
C ILE A 74 11.36 -4.81 -6.64
N MET A 75 10.21 -5.47 -6.83
CA MET A 75 9.01 -5.19 -6.02
C MET A 75 9.26 -5.46 -4.53
N GLN A 76 9.95 -6.55 -4.22
CA GLN A 76 10.28 -6.95 -2.85
C GLN A 76 11.26 -5.97 -2.19
N GLU A 77 12.27 -5.49 -2.92
CA GLU A 77 13.18 -4.47 -2.40
C GLU A 77 12.49 -3.11 -2.21
N PHE A 78 11.57 -2.73 -3.09
CA PHE A 78 10.70 -1.57 -2.86
C PHE A 78 9.90 -1.71 -1.56
N GLN A 79 9.23 -2.85 -1.37
CA GLN A 79 8.43 -3.11 -0.18
C GLN A 79 9.26 -3.03 1.10
N LYS A 80 10.46 -3.60 1.08
CA LYS A 80 11.39 -3.57 2.20
C LYS A 80 11.78 -2.15 2.59
N ILE A 81 12.11 -1.29 1.62
CA ILE A 81 12.41 0.13 1.88
C ILE A 81 11.16 0.82 2.46
N PHE A 82 9.98 0.61 1.85
CA PHE A 82 8.72 1.17 2.33
C PHE A 82 8.43 0.80 3.79
N ILE A 83 8.54 -0.48 4.14
CA ILE A 83 8.30 -0.97 5.51
C ILE A 83 9.33 -0.39 6.48
N GLN A 84 10.62 -0.37 6.11
CA GLN A 84 11.68 0.20 6.95
C GLN A 84 11.42 1.68 7.24
N THR A 85 11.01 2.45 6.24
CA THR A 85 10.63 3.86 6.39
C THR A 85 9.50 4.02 7.41
N LEU A 86 8.46 3.20 7.35
CA LEU A 86 7.35 3.25 8.30
C LEU A 86 7.75 2.82 9.72
N GLN A 87 8.63 1.82 9.84
CA GLN A 87 9.16 1.36 11.13
C GLN A 87 10.05 2.39 11.82
N ASN A 88 10.65 3.31 11.05
CA ASN A 88 11.46 4.42 11.57
C ASN A 88 10.63 5.61 12.04
N LEU A 89 9.29 5.59 11.87
CA LEU A 89 8.43 6.64 12.40
C LEU A 89 8.39 6.58 13.93
N ASN A 90 8.38 7.75 14.57
CA ASN A 90 8.20 7.84 16.01
C ASN A 90 6.84 7.29 16.41
N TYR A 91 6.75 6.53 17.50
CA TYR A 91 5.47 6.08 18.02
C TYR A 91 4.57 7.27 18.35
N SER A 92 3.31 7.21 17.93
CA SER A 92 2.27 8.17 18.29
C SER A 92 0.96 7.44 18.54
N PRO A 93 0.32 7.59 19.72
CA PRO A 93 -0.94 6.91 20.02
C PRO A 93 -2.11 7.43 19.17
N SER A 94 -2.01 8.63 18.59
CA SER A 94 -3.01 9.18 17.68
C SER A 94 -2.81 8.75 16.22
N ARG A 95 -1.73 7.99 15.93
CA ARG A 95 -1.45 7.50 14.58
C ARG A 95 -1.92 6.06 14.42
N GLY A 96 -2.88 5.86 13.53
CA GLY A 96 -3.27 4.54 13.06
C GLY A 96 -2.47 4.13 11.81
N MET A 97 -2.37 2.83 11.56
CA MET A 97 -1.67 2.26 10.43
C MET A 97 -2.26 0.90 10.04
N PHE A 98 -2.64 0.75 8.77
CA PHE A 98 -3.02 -0.50 8.15
C PHE A 98 -2.23 -0.64 6.85
N ILE A 99 -1.12 -1.39 6.91
CA ILE A 99 -0.30 -1.65 5.72
C ILE A 99 -0.48 -3.11 5.31
N HIS A 100 -0.92 -3.30 4.07
CA HIS A 100 -1.17 -4.62 3.51
C HIS A 100 -0.31 -4.88 2.27
N THR A 101 -0.18 -6.16 1.89
CA THR A 101 0.72 -6.59 0.81
C THR A 101 0.03 -6.80 -0.54
N CYS A 102 -1.16 -6.25 -0.70
CA CYS A 102 -1.95 -6.39 -1.91
C CYS A 102 -1.45 -5.52 -3.05
N HIS A 103 -1.13 -6.11 -4.19
CA HIS A 103 -0.78 -5.35 -5.39
C HIS A 103 -2.01 -4.64 -5.98
N ARG A 104 -2.21 -3.38 -5.60
CA ARG A 104 -3.37 -2.54 -5.98
C ARG A 104 -3.03 -1.06 -5.79
N HIS A 105 -3.92 -0.17 -6.26
CA HIS A 105 -3.82 1.27 -6.03
C HIS A 105 -5.13 1.82 -5.45
N GLY A 106 -5.01 2.66 -4.42
CA GLY A 106 -6.13 3.34 -3.76
C GLY A 106 -7.03 2.41 -2.96
N HIS A 107 -7.86 2.98 -2.07
CA HIS A 107 -8.74 2.21 -1.18
C HIS A 107 -10.11 2.82 -1.00
N ILE A 108 -10.29 4.12 -1.28
CA ILE A 108 -11.39 4.94 -0.76
C ILE A 108 -12.66 4.92 -1.61
N PHE A 109 -12.64 4.31 -2.80
CA PHE A 109 -13.72 4.48 -3.78
C PHE A 109 -14.97 3.65 -3.47
N PHE A 110 -14.82 2.49 -2.83
CA PHE A 110 -15.93 1.55 -2.62
C PHE A 110 -15.96 1.03 -1.18
N LYS A 111 -17.13 1.07 -0.55
CA LYS A 111 -17.32 0.62 0.83
C LYS A 111 -17.05 -0.88 0.98
N GLU A 112 -17.43 -1.66 -0.02
CA GLU A 112 -17.28 -3.12 -0.05
C GLU A 112 -15.80 -3.51 0.00
N GLU A 113 -14.92 -2.70 -0.60
CA GLU A 113 -13.46 -2.91 -0.53
C GLU A 113 -12.90 -2.73 0.88
N TRP A 114 -13.61 -2.04 1.77
CA TRP A 114 -13.21 -1.89 3.17
C TRP A 114 -13.76 -3.00 4.03
N GLN A 115 -15.03 -3.37 3.81
CA GLN A 115 -15.71 -4.40 4.59
C GLN A 115 -15.18 -5.80 4.26
N CYS A 116 -14.85 -6.05 3.00
CA CYS A 116 -14.35 -7.32 2.49
C CYS A 116 -12.89 -7.22 2.02
N SER A 117 -12.13 -6.30 2.62
CA SER A 117 -10.71 -6.12 2.33
C SER A 117 -9.91 -7.39 2.63
N CYS A 118 -8.66 -7.43 2.14
CA CYS A 118 -7.67 -8.28 2.79
C CYS A 118 -7.60 -7.98 4.29
N VAL A 119 -7.17 -8.97 5.08
CA VAL A 119 -7.02 -8.81 6.53
C VAL A 119 -5.55 -8.64 6.91
N VAL A 120 -5.31 -7.75 7.86
CA VAL A 120 -4.03 -7.63 8.57
C VAL A 120 -4.32 -7.90 10.03
N ASN A 121 -3.61 -8.85 10.63
CA ASN A 121 -3.87 -9.32 11.99
C ASN A 121 -5.36 -9.69 12.23
N ASN A 122 -5.97 -10.40 11.28
CA ASN A 122 -7.39 -10.80 11.28
C ASN A 122 -8.41 -9.65 11.32
N VAL A 123 -8.01 -8.43 10.99
CA VAL A 123 -8.88 -7.25 10.95
C VAL A 123 -8.96 -6.71 9.53
N THR A 124 -10.17 -6.32 9.10
CA THR A 124 -10.41 -5.66 7.80
C THR A 124 -10.09 -4.16 7.89
N ILE A 125 -9.98 -3.49 6.75
CA ILE A 125 -9.79 -2.03 6.71
C ILE A 125 -10.93 -1.32 7.47
N ALA A 126 -12.18 -1.75 7.25
CA ALA A 126 -13.33 -1.18 7.95
C ALA A 126 -13.24 -1.34 9.47
N GLY A 127 -12.82 -2.52 9.94
CA GLY A 127 -12.63 -2.78 11.37
C GLY A 127 -11.52 -1.92 11.96
N ALA A 128 -10.36 -1.89 11.30
CA ALA A 128 -9.18 -1.16 11.78
C ALA A 128 -9.43 0.35 11.87
N ILE A 129 -9.95 0.97 10.80
CA ILE A 129 -10.25 2.40 10.79
C ILE A 129 -11.40 2.71 11.73
N GLY A 130 -12.42 1.86 11.80
CA GLY A 130 -13.53 2.05 12.74
C GLY A 130 -13.05 2.04 14.19
N ASP A 131 -12.22 1.08 14.57
CA ASP A 131 -11.70 0.99 15.94
C ASP A 131 -10.78 2.14 16.30
N TRP A 132 -9.94 2.59 15.36
CA TRP A 132 -9.10 3.78 15.55
C TRP A 132 -9.94 5.07 15.64
N TYR A 133 -10.91 5.27 14.73
CA TYR A 133 -11.70 6.50 14.67
C TYR A 133 -12.59 6.71 15.90
N PHE A 134 -13.12 5.62 16.47
CA PHE A 134 -13.97 5.66 17.66
C PHE A 134 -13.20 5.41 18.96
N ASP A 135 -11.87 5.51 18.95
CA ASP A 135 -10.99 5.28 20.11
C ASP A 135 -11.23 3.94 20.83
N ARG A 136 -11.69 2.92 20.11
CA ARG A 136 -11.93 1.57 20.67
C ARG A 136 -10.64 0.79 20.80
N ASN A 137 -9.73 0.96 19.84
CA ASN A 137 -8.42 0.32 19.86
C ASN A 137 -7.41 1.11 19.00
N CYS A 138 -6.16 1.15 19.43
CA CYS A 138 -5.07 1.59 18.58
C CYS A 138 -4.80 0.50 17.53
N PHE A 139 -4.93 0.84 16.25
CA PHE A 139 -4.59 -0.08 15.17
C PHE A 139 -3.37 0.45 14.42
N GLN A 140 -2.19 -0.07 14.73
CA GLN A 140 -0.93 0.25 14.06
C GLN A 140 -0.23 -1.04 13.62
N GLN A 141 -0.63 -1.60 12.48
CA GLN A 141 -0.19 -2.90 12.00
C GLN A 141 0.36 -2.83 10.58
N ILE A 142 1.44 -3.58 10.35
CA ILE A 142 2.10 -3.76 9.06
C ILE A 142 2.19 -5.25 8.77
N ASP A 143 1.64 -5.68 7.64
CA ASP A 143 1.87 -7.04 7.14
C ASP A 143 3.27 -7.12 6.50
N ILE A 144 4.16 -7.90 7.13
CA ILE A 144 5.57 -8.07 6.71
C ILE A 144 5.77 -9.17 5.67
N CYS A 145 4.70 -9.77 5.14
CA CYS A 145 4.83 -10.77 4.09
C CYS A 145 5.44 -10.15 2.82
N ASN A 146 6.64 -10.57 2.44
CA ASN A 146 7.36 -10.02 1.29
C ASN A 146 6.97 -10.67 -0.05
N VAL A 147 5.67 -10.91 -0.22
CA VAL A 147 5.12 -11.48 -1.45
C VAL A 147 3.93 -10.62 -1.86
N PRO A 148 3.94 -10.04 -3.08
CA PRO A 148 2.80 -9.29 -3.57
C PRO A 148 1.62 -10.24 -3.74
N ARG A 149 0.47 -9.87 -3.18
CA ARG A 149 -0.76 -10.65 -3.27
C ARG A 149 -1.76 -10.01 -4.22
N ASN A 150 -2.46 -10.83 -4.98
CA ASN A 150 -3.62 -10.38 -5.71
C ASN A 150 -4.83 -10.36 -4.76
N CYS A 151 -5.19 -9.19 -4.26
CA CYS A 151 -6.31 -9.03 -3.31
C CYS A 151 -7.51 -8.33 -3.92
N THR A 152 -7.31 -7.60 -5.02
CA THR A 152 -8.39 -7.28 -5.94
C THR A 152 -8.79 -8.59 -6.57
N SER A 153 -10.07 -8.97 -6.51
CA SER A 153 -10.48 -10.02 -7.43
C SER A 153 -10.26 -9.45 -8.83
N THR A 154 -9.49 -10.15 -9.67
CA THR A 154 -9.56 -10.00 -11.13
C THR A 154 -10.95 -10.30 -11.68
N LEU A 155 -11.87 -10.70 -10.81
CA LEU A 155 -13.28 -10.78 -11.08
C LEU A 155 -13.82 -9.35 -11.15
N ASP A 156 -14.44 -9.04 -12.29
CA ASP A 156 -15.65 -8.22 -12.38
C ASP A 156 -16.09 -7.62 -11.03
N PHE A 157 -16.13 -6.30 -10.92
CA PHE A 157 -16.55 -5.58 -9.71
C PHE A 157 -17.85 -6.18 -9.12
N ASP A 158 -18.76 -6.66 -9.97
CA ASP A 158 -20.00 -7.32 -9.57
C ASP A 158 -19.77 -8.70 -8.92
N ALA A 159 -18.72 -9.41 -9.29
CA ALA A 159 -18.32 -10.68 -8.69
C ALA A 159 -17.59 -10.51 -7.34
N PHE A 160 -16.76 -9.46 -7.17
CA PHE A 160 -16.22 -9.10 -5.84
C PHE A 160 -17.35 -8.80 -4.86
N ASN A 161 -18.28 -7.93 -5.29
CA ASN A 161 -19.40 -7.51 -4.47
C ASN A 161 -20.34 -8.68 -4.14
N ARG A 162 -20.60 -9.59 -5.10
CA ARG A 162 -21.36 -10.83 -4.83
C ARG A 162 -20.70 -11.69 -3.75
N LYS A 163 -19.39 -11.96 -3.89
CA LYS A 163 -18.65 -12.75 -2.90
C LYS A 163 -18.64 -12.09 -1.52
N CYS A 164 -18.48 -10.76 -1.49
CA CYS A 164 -18.54 -9.97 -0.26
C CYS A 164 -19.92 -10.07 0.42
N ILE A 165 -21.01 -9.95 -0.36
CA ILE A 165 -22.39 -10.08 0.15
C ILE A 165 -22.66 -11.50 0.65
N GLU A 166 -22.20 -12.53 -0.06
CA GLU A 166 -22.39 -13.93 0.34
C GLU A 166 -21.66 -14.30 1.63
N LEU A 167 -20.46 -13.73 1.86
CA LEU A 167 -19.69 -13.98 3.10
C LEU A 167 -20.24 -13.24 4.34
N ASN A 168 -21.14 -12.27 4.15
CA ASN A 168 -21.72 -11.46 5.23
C ASN A 168 -23.22 -11.71 5.45
N LYS A 169 -23.77 -12.81 4.92
CA LYS A 169 -25.10 -13.35 5.26
C LYS A 169 -24.97 -14.44 6.32
#